data_AF-A0A957TN06-F1
#
_entry.id   AF-A0A957TN06-F1
#
_cell.length_a   1.000
_cell.length_b   1.000
_cell.length_c   1.000
_cell.angle_alpha   90.00
_cell.angle_beta   90.00
_cell.angle_gamma   90.00
#
_symmetry.space_group_name_H-M   'P 1'
#
loop_
_entity.id
_entity.type
_entity.pdbx_description
1 polymer ?
#
loop_
_entity_poly.entity_id
_entity_poly.type
_entity_poly.pdbx_seq_one_letter_code
_entity_poly.pdbx_strand_id
1 'polypeptide(L)'
;MELPRHRDSMGRFTAGNPGGPGRKKREAEEVYLATMEQVATLDAWRKICDRAVADAIAGDAKARSWLSGYLLGLPTQRFEQVEEVTGLQRILLDLGIEPDE
;
A
#
# COMPACT_ATOMS: atom_id res chain seq x y z
N MET A 1 -16.31 28.03 25.97
CA MET A 1 -16.03 27.45 24.64
C MET A 1 -16.98 26.30 24.47
N GLU A 2 -18.00 26.45 23.62
CA GLU A 2 -18.97 25.38 23.37
C GLU A 2 -18.25 24.20 22.69
N LEU A 3 -18.36 23.01 23.28
CA LEU A 3 -17.81 21.80 22.68
C LEU A 3 -18.60 21.46 21.40
N PRO A 4 -17.93 21.03 20.32
CA PRO A 4 -18.62 20.57 19.11
C PRO A 4 -19.61 19.47 19.47
N ARG A 5 -20.85 19.57 18.99
CA ARG A 5 -21.90 18.58 19.28
C ARG A 5 -21.38 17.16 19.03
N HIS A 6 -21.57 16.30 20.03
CA HIS A 6 -21.28 14.86 20.01
C HIS A 6 -19.80 14.44 19.97
N ARG A 7 -18.90 15.30 20.46
CA ARG A 7 -17.52 14.92 20.78
C ARG A 7 -17.19 15.18 22.25
N ASP A 8 -16.38 14.31 22.85
CA ASP A 8 -15.87 14.49 24.21
C ASP A 8 -14.73 15.53 24.26
N SER A 9 -14.23 15.83 25.46
CA SER A 9 -13.12 16.77 25.67
C SER A 9 -11.81 16.32 25.01
N MET A 10 -11.70 15.05 24.62
CA MET A 10 -10.57 14.45 23.92
C MET A 10 -10.81 14.35 22.40
N GLY A 11 -11.90 14.91 21.89
CA GLY A 11 -12.25 14.92 20.47
C GLY A 11 -12.82 13.61 19.95
N ARG A 12 -13.09 12.62 20.80
CA ARG A 12 -13.67 11.32 20.42
C ARG A 12 -15.19 11.44 20.28
N PHE A 13 -15.80 10.54 19.52
CA PHE A 13 -17.26 10.48 19.44
C PHE A 13 -17.87 10.05 20.78
N THR A 14 -18.89 10.76 21.25
CA THR A 14 -19.63 10.39 22.46
C THR A 14 -20.43 9.10 22.25
N ALA A 15 -20.60 8.30 23.30
CA ALA A 15 -21.47 7.13 23.27
C ALA A 15 -22.91 7.52 22.85
N GLY A 16 -23.54 6.71 21.98
CA GLY A 16 -24.87 7.00 21.43
C GLY A 16 -24.90 8.04 20.30
N ASN A 17 -23.74 8.48 19.79
CA ASN A 17 -23.69 9.37 18.63
C ASN A 17 -24.17 8.62 17.36
N PRO A 18 -25.11 9.16 16.58
CA PRO A 18 -25.61 8.52 15.35
C PRO A 18 -24.55 8.29 14.26
N GLY A 19 -23.36 8.89 14.40
CA GLY A 19 -22.30 8.83 13.39
C GLY A 19 -22.60 9.72 12.18
N GLY A 20 -21.57 9.97 11.36
CA GLY A 20 -21.75 10.65 10.08
C GLY A 20 -22.36 9.70 9.02
N PRO A 21 -22.78 10.21 7.85
CA PRO A 21 -23.43 9.42 6.79
C PRO A 21 -22.58 8.30 6.16
N GLY A 22 -21.42 7.97 6.73
CA GLY A 22 -20.45 7.03 6.18
C GLY A 22 -19.81 7.52 4.88
N ARG A 23 -18.95 6.69 4.30
CA ARG A 23 -18.45 6.91 2.94
C ARG A 23 -19.63 6.75 1.98
N LYS A 24 -19.88 7.75 1.11
CA LYS A 24 -20.87 7.62 0.03
C LYS A 24 -20.51 6.40 -0.84
N LYS A 25 -21.52 5.59 -1.18
CA LYS A 25 -21.35 4.31 -1.87
C LYS A 25 -21.01 4.48 -3.35
N ARG A 26 -20.30 3.46 -3.87
CA ARG A 26 -20.13 2.93 -5.24
C ARG A 26 -20.44 3.82 -6.46
N GLU A 27 -21.56 4.54 -6.52
CA GLU A 27 -21.87 5.49 -7.60
C GLU A 27 -20.74 6.50 -7.82
N ALA A 28 -20.14 7.00 -6.74
CA ALA A 28 -18.99 7.91 -6.85
C ALA A 28 -17.78 7.21 -7.51
N GLU A 29 -17.52 5.94 -7.18
CA GLU A 29 -16.40 5.15 -7.73
C GLU A 29 -16.64 4.78 -9.19
N GLU A 30 -17.89 4.48 -9.56
CA GLU A 30 -18.32 4.18 -10.92
C GLU A 30 -18.12 5.39 -11.84
N VAL A 31 -18.39 6.61 -11.37
CA VAL A 31 -18.11 7.84 -12.13
C VAL A 31 -16.62 8.03 -12.36
N TYR A 32 -15.78 7.79 -11.35
CA TYR A 32 -14.32 7.88 -11.51
C TYR A 32 -13.79 6.82 -12.48
N LEU A 33 -14.28 5.58 -12.37
CA LEU A 33 -13.89 4.49 -13.27
C LEU A 33 -14.29 4.79 -14.71
N ALA A 34 -15.55 5.18 -14.94
CA ALA A 34 -16.04 5.54 -16.27
C ALA A 34 -15.25 6.71 -16.89
N THR A 35 -14.90 7.71 -16.07
CA THR A 35 -14.07 8.83 -16.52
C THR A 35 -12.64 8.36 -16.85
N MET A 36 -12.08 7.48 -16.05
CA MET A 36 -10.75 6.91 -16.27
C MET A 36 -10.70 6.09 -17.57
N GLU A 37 -11.69 5.22 -17.81
CA GLU A 37 -11.79 4.38 -19.01
C GLU A 37 -11.83 5.22 -20.30
N GLN A 38 -12.44 6.41 -20.26
CA GLN A 38 -12.50 7.32 -21.41
C GLN A 38 -11.13 7.88 -21.81
N VAL A 39 -10.18 8.00 -20.86
CA VAL A 39 -8.85 8.58 -21.11
C VAL A 39 -7.74 7.55 -21.15
N ALA A 40 -7.88 6.46 -20.39
CA ALA A 40 -6.94 5.34 -20.34
C ALA A 40 -7.14 4.37 -21.52
N THR A 41 -7.23 4.93 -22.72
CA THR A 41 -7.37 4.15 -23.96
C THR A 41 -6.06 3.42 -24.29
N LEU A 42 -6.13 2.40 -25.13
CA LEU A 42 -4.93 1.67 -25.60
C LEU A 42 -3.93 2.60 -26.32
N ASP A 43 -4.42 3.62 -27.04
CA ASP A 43 -3.56 4.59 -27.70
C ASP A 43 -2.86 5.52 -26.70
N ALA A 44 -3.58 5.97 -25.68
CA ALA A 44 -2.97 6.75 -24.59
C ALA A 44 -1.93 5.90 -23.84
N TRP A 45 -2.25 4.63 -23.58
CA TRP A 45 -1.34 3.68 -22.96
C TRP A 45 -0.08 3.46 -23.79
N ARG A 46 -0.22 3.26 -25.11
CA ARG A 46 0.94 3.15 -26.02
C ARG A 46 1.85 4.37 -25.93
N LYS A 47 1.28 5.58 -25.93
CA LYS A 47 2.07 6.83 -25.79
C LYS A 47 2.81 6.91 -24.45
N ILE A 48 2.21 6.44 -23.36
CA ILE A 48 2.89 6.36 -22.05
C ILE A 48 4.07 5.39 -22.13
N CYS A 49 3.86 4.21 -22.71
CA CYS A 49 4.93 3.22 -22.91
C CYS A 49 6.06 3.77 -23.79
N ASP A 50 5.74 4.39 -24.93
CA ASP A 50 6.73 4.98 -25.84
C ASP A 50 7.58 6.03 -25.13
N ARG A 51 6.95 6.88 -24.31
CA ARG A 51 7.67 7.88 -23.52
C ARG A 51 8.57 7.24 -22.47
N ALA A 52 8.07 6.27 -21.72
CA ALA A 52 8.85 5.56 -20.72
C ALA A 52 10.07 4.84 -21.32
N VAL A 53 9.92 4.24 -22.51
CA VAL A 53 11.03 3.64 -23.24
C VAL A 53 12.07 4.70 -23.64
N ALA A 54 11.64 5.83 -24.19
CA ALA A 54 12.53 6.92 -24.55
C ALA A 54 13.30 7.46 -23.33
N ASP A 55 12.62 7.68 -22.20
CA ASP A 55 13.25 8.15 -20.95
C ASP A 55 14.22 7.11 -20.37
N ALA A 56 13.87 5.82 -20.41
CA ALA A 56 14.73 4.74 -19.96
C ALA A 56 16.03 4.66 -20.79
N ILE A 57 15.92 4.78 -22.12
CA ILE A 57 17.05 4.84 -23.06
C ILE A 57 17.91 6.07 -22.79
N ALA A 58 17.29 7.22 -22.50
CA ALA A 58 17.98 8.47 -22.17
C ALA A 58 18.68 8.44 -20.80
N GLY A 59 18.50 7.39 -20.00
CA GLY A 59 19.22 7.20 -18.75
C GLY A 59 18.36 7.34 -17.49
N ASP A 60 17.05 7.55 -17.58
CA ASP A 60 16.18 7.64 -16.41
C ASP A 60 16.06 6.28 -15.67
N ALA A 61 16.51 6.27 -14.41
CA ALA A 61 16.50 5.08 -13.58
C ALA A 61 15.09 4.62 -13.16
N LYS A 62 14.16 5.56 -12.94
CA LYS A 62 12.78 5.24 -12.57
C LYS A 62 12.04 4.62 -13.75
N ALA A 63 12.23 5.15 -14.96
CA ALA A 63 11.65 4.60 -16.17
C ALA A 63 12.15 3.15 -16.42
N ARG A 64 13.46 2.90 -16.25
CA ARG A 64 14.02 1.54 -16.31
C ARG A 64 13.38 0.62 -15.28
N SER A 65 13.32 1.04 -14.01
CA SER A 65 12.73 0.24 -12.93
C SER A 65 11.26 -0.08 -13.18
N TRP A 66 10.48 0.91 -13.66
CA TRP A 66 9.06 0.74 -13.97
C TRP A 66 8.86 -0.29 -15.09
N LEU A 67 9.58 -0.15 -16.22
CA LEU A 67 9.52 -1.10 -17.32
C LEU A 67 9.96 -2.51 -16.90
N SER A 68 11.09 -2.63 -16.18
CA SER A 68 11.57 -3.93 -15.70
C SER A 68 10.58 -4.61 -14.77
N GLY A 69 9.88 -3.85 -13.91
CA GLY A 69 8.85 -4.40 -13.02
C GLY A 69 7.69 -5.08 -13.76
N TYR A 70 7.27 -4.56 -14.92
CA TYR A 70 6.23 -5.18 -15.74
C TYR A 70 6.74 -6.30 -16.65
N LEU A 71 7.95 -6.18 -17.19
CA LEU A 71 8.49 -7.12 -18.18
C LEU A 71 9.15 -8.35 -17.55
N LEU A 72 9.86 -8.16 -16.43
CA LEU A 72 10.67 -9.19 -15.77
C LEU A 72 10.11 -9.54 -14.39
N GLY A 73 9.19 -8.73 -13.86
CA GLY A 73 8.78 -8.78 -12.46
C GLY A 73 9.72 -7.96 -11.58
N LEU A 74 9.30 -7.71 -10.33
CA LEU A 74 10.19 -7.14 -9.32
C LEU A 74 11.19 -8.20 -8.87
N PRO A 75 12.45 -7.83 -8.56
CA PRO A 75 13.37 -8.74 -7.90
C PRO A 75 12.68 -9.35 -6.69
N THR A 76 12.69 -10.68 -6.58
CA THR A 76 12.25 -11.35 -5.37
C THR A 76 13.09 -10.80 -4.23
N GLN A 77 12.43 -10.11 -3.30
CA GLN A 77 13.10 -9.56 -2.13
C GLN A 77 13.86 -10.70 -1.48
N ARG A 78 15.17 -10.53 -1.32
CA ARG A 78 15.98 -11.50 -0.58
C ARG A 78 15.51 -11.39 0.87
N PHE A 79 14.59 -12.26 1.26
CA PHE A 79 14.29 -12.45 2.66
C PHE A 79 15.51 -13.16 3.24
N GLU A 80 16.29 -12.43 4.03
CA GLU A 80 17.17 -13.08 4.99
C GLU A 80 16.21 -13.81 5.94
N GLN A 81 16.24 -15.14 5.92
CA GLN A 81 15.55 -15.94 6.93
C GLN A 81 16.25 -15.64 8.25
N VAL A 82 15.80 -14.58 8.93
CA VAL A 82 16.10 -14.40 10.33
C VAL A 82 15.21 -15.42 11.02
N GLU A 83 15.79 -16.51 11.52
CA GLU A 83 15.08 -17.36 12.47
C GLU A 83 14.61 -16.45 13.61
N GLU A 84 13.30 -16.24 13.67
CA GLU A 84 12.70 -15.47 14.74
C GLU A 84 12.74 -16.35 15.99
N VAL A 85 13.89 -16.31 16.66
CA VAL A 85 14.06 -16.91 17.98
C VAL A 85 13.23 -16.06 18.92
N THR A 86 12.08 -16.58 19.34
CA THR A 86 11.22 -15.92 20.34
C THR A 86 12.04 -15.59 21.57
N GLY A 87 11.66 -14.55 22.32
CA GLY A 87 12.38 -14.16 23.54
C GLY A 87 12.56 -15.32 24.54
N LEU A 88 11.62 -16.27 24.56
CA LEU A 88 11.73 -17.49 25.34
C LEU A 88 12.76 -18.47 24.79
N GLN A 89 12.75 -18.74 23.48
CA GLN A 89 13.77 -19.58 22.85
C GLN A 89 15.18 -19.00 23.05
N ARG A 90 15.31 -17.67 23.04
CA ARG A 90 16.59 -17.02 23.31
C ARG A 90 17.06 -17.26 24.73
N ILE A 91 16.17 -17.12 25.71
CA ILE A 91 16.47 -17.41 27.11
C ILE A 91 16.81 -18.88 27.31
N LEU A 92 16.09 -19.80 26.67
CA LEU A 92 16.34 -21.24 26.76
C LEU A 92 17.73 -21.60 26.20
N LEU A 93 18.10 -21.04 25.04
CA LEU A 93 19.45 -21.18 24.47
C LEU A 93 20.53 -20.61 25.38
N ASP A 94 20.34 -19.41 25.94
CA ASP A 94 21.29 -18.78 26.85
C ASP A 94 21.44 -19.58 28.18
N LEU A 95 20.45 -20.39 28.53
CA LEU A 95 20.47 -21.31 29.68
C LEU A 95 20.96 -22.72 29.33
N GLY A 96 21.30 -23.01 28.07
CA GLY A 96 21.74 -24.33 27.60
C GLY A 96 20.63 -25.39 27.60
N ILE A 97 19.37 -24.96 27.51
CA ILE A 97 18.20 -25.83 27.42
C ILE A 97 17.77 -25.86 25.95
N GLU A 98 18.07 -26.97 25.28
CA GLU A 98 17.61 -27.18 23.90
C GLU A 98 16.08 -27.37 23.90
N PRO A 99 15.34 -26.71 22.98
CA PRO A 99 13.91 -26.96 22.83
C PRO A 99 13.69 -28.38 22.29
N ASP A 100 12.84 -29.16 22.95
CA ASP A 100 12.43 -30.48 22.44
C ASP A 100 11.75 -30.33 21.06
N GLU A 101 12.07 -31.24 20.11
CA GLU A 101 11.53 -31.30 18.74
C GLU A 101 9.99 -31.34 18.66
#